data_AF-A0AAW2K1A6-F1
#
_entry.id   AF-A0AAW2K1A6-F1
#
_cell.length_a   1.000
_cell.length_b   1.000
_cell.length_c   1.000
_cell.angle_alpha   90.00
_cell.angle_beta   90.00
_cell.angle_gamma   90.00
#
_symmetry.space_group_name_H-M   'P 1'
#
loop_
_entity.id
_entity.type
_entity.pdbx_description
1 polymer ?
#
loop_
_entity_poly.entity_id
_entity_poly.type
_entity_poly.pdbx_seq_one_letter_code
_entity_poly.pdbx_strand_id
1 'polypeptide(L)'
;MPLETVSRRILCKDMLPLFPVPSLPNFESYFPASVSYYQEALDSAINLGNTHQRLTDYTSFMVPDETFPNITNCVCIARGLIHDLENLKHGRTSLEAVLLRVPDGYHCVDLSLYKEEQMVLLLNEVTAVSESSGNACMMIIQAAELPFVSISRSSILNSWNLDELQDSVIHLQLENEKVREISHSVVAPLAVSASRGVACVFAARKRALVYILEEDEDEVTDSE
;
A
#
# COMPACT_ATOMS: atom_id res chain seq x y z
N MET A 1 -11.27 -37.84 0.45
CA MET A 1 -10.08 -37.28 1.15
C MET A 1 -10.42 -35.91 1.70
N PRO A 2 -9.94 -35.52 2.89
CA PRO A 2 -10.28 -34.24 3.51
C PRO A 2 -10.03 -33.01 2.63
N LEU A 3 -8.91 -33.00 1.87
CA LEU A 3 -8.57 -31.91 0.96
C LEU A 3 -9.65 -31.66 -0.10
N GLU A 4 -10.14 -32.71 -0.75
CA GLU A 4 -11.15 -32.59 -1.81
C GLU A 4 -12.52 -32.18 -1.24
N THR A 5 -12.83 -32.58 -0.02
CA THR A 5 -14.06 -32.17 0.67
C THR A 5 -14.01 -30.70 1.08
N VAL A 6 -12.86 -30.21 1.54
CA VAL A 6 -12.68 -28.82 1.97
C VAL A 6 -12.53 -27.89 0.77
N SER A 7 -11.75 -28.24 -0.25
CA SER A 7 -11.52 -27.39 -1.42
C SER A 7 -12.81 -27.07 -2.17
N ARG A 8 -13.71 -28.05 -2.32
CA ARG A 8 -15.05 -27.85 -2.92
C ARG A 8 -15.96 -26.91 -2.11
N ARG A 9 -15.61 -26.61 -0.86
CA ARG A 9 -16.34 -25.64 -0.01
C ARG A 9 -15.74 -24.24 -0.06
N ILE A 10 -14.55 -24.07 -0.64
CA ILE A 10 -13.92 -22.75 -0.85
C ILE A 10 -14.54 -22.17 -2.12
N LEU A 11 -15.55 -21.32 -1.95
CA LEU A 11 -16.21 -20.63 -3.04
C LEU A 11 -15.70 -19.19 -3.11
N CYS A 12 -15.40 -18.71 -4.32
CA CYS A 12 -15.14 -17.30 -4.55
C CYS A 12 -16.43 -16.53 -4.22
N LYS A 13 -16.36 -15.70 -3.18
CA LYS A 13 -17.51 -14.88 -2.76
C LYS A 13 -17.53 -13.52 -3.43
N ASP A 14 -16.35 -13.00 -3.74
CA ASP A 14 -16.19 -11.67 -4.30
C ASP A 14 -14.88 -11.58 -5.09
N MET A 15 -14.84 -10.66 -6.05
CA MET A 15 -13.68 -10.39 -6.90
C MET A 15 -13.60 -8.89 -7.16
N LEU A 16 -12.47 -8.26 -6.85
CA LEU A 16 -12.23 -6.85 -7.12
C LEU A 16 -11.09 -6.72 -8.16
N PRO A 17 -11.39 -6.36 -9.42
CA PRO A 17 -10.34 -6.07 -10.40
C PRO A 17 -9.67 -4.74 -10.05
N LEU A 18 -8.35 -4.73 -9.86
CA LEU A 18 -7.63 -3.53 -9.39
C LEU A 18 -7.52 -2.45 -10.48
N PHE A 19 -7.06 -2.82 -11.67
CA PHE A 19 -6.91 -1.93 -12.82
C PHE A 19 -7.01 -2.72 -14.14
N PRO A 20 -7.47 -2.09 -15.23
CA PRO A 20 -7.39 -2.68 -16.55
C PRO A 20 -5.93 -2.70 -17.03
N VAL A 21 -5.48 -3.81 -17.61
CA VAL A 21 -4.13 -3.88 -18.21
C VAL A 21 -4.27 -3.95 -19.73
N PRO A 22 -3.69 -3.02 -20.50
CA PRO A 22 -3.66 -3.14 -21.95
C PRO A 22 -2.86 -4.37 -22.37
N SER A 23 -3.30 -5.03 -23.45
CA SER A 23 -2.65 -6.22 -24.01
C SER A 23 -1.37 -5.85 -24.77
N LEU A 24 -0.29 -5.50 -24.06
CA LEU A 24 1.03 -5.29 -24.67
C LEU A 24 1.99 -6.48 -24.42
N PRO A 25 2.97 -6.75 -25.31
CA PRO A 25 3.74 -7.99 -25.32
C PRO A 25 4.96 -8.01 -24.37
N ASN A 26 5.25 -6.93 -23.65
CA ASN A 26 6.44 -6.83 -22.79
C ASN A 26 6.07 -6.80 -21.29
N PHE A 27 5.38 -7.83 -20.83
CA PHE A 27 5.13 -8.04 -19.39
C PHE A 27 6.42 -8.54 -18.70
N GLU A 28 7.34 -7.62 -18.40
CA GLU A 28 8.31 -7.82 -17.30
C GLU A 28 7.93 -7.00 -16.04
N SER A 29 6.77 -6.34 -16.04
CA SER A 29 6.33 -5.47 -14.95
C SER A 29 5.74 -6.28 -13.78
N TYR A 30 6.57 -6.58 -12.79
CA TYR A 30 6.12 -6.83 -11.43
C TYR A 30 5.38 -5.57 -10.94
N PHE A 31 4.09 -5.71 -10.61
CA PHE A 31 3.31 -4.64 -9.96
C PHE A 31 3.27 -4.91 -8.46
N PRO A 32 4.07 -4.20 -7.66
CA PRO A 32 3.97 -4.19 -6.22
C PRO A 32 2.53 -4.03 -5.76
N ALA A 33 2.07 -5.06 -5.05
CA ALA A 33 0.78 -5.09 -4.40
C ALA A 33 0.93 -5.78 -3.04
N SER A 34 0.33 -5.18 -2.03
CA SER A 34 0.27 -5.71 -0.68
C SER A 34 -1.19 -5.84 -0.26
N VAL A 35 -1.52 -6.99 0.33
CA VAL A 35 -2.80 -7.22 1.00
C VAL A 35 -2.49 -7.47 2.46
N SER A 36 -3.11 -6.70 3.33
CA SER A 36 -2.83 -6.73 4.77
C SER A 36 -4.11 -6.43 5.54
N TYR A 37 -4.10 -6.71 6.83
CA TYR A 37 -5.19 -6.32 7.71
C TYR A 37 -4.62 -5.68 8.96
N TYR A 38 -5.33 -4.66 9.45
CA TYR A 38 -5.11 -4.08 10.74
C TYR A 38 -6.23 -4.53 11.68
N GLN A 39 -5.87 -4.89 12.92
CA GLN A 39 -6.83 -5.25 13.94
C GLN A 39 -6.78 -4.22 15.05
N GLU A 40 -7.88 -3.48 15.23
CA GLU A 40 -7.99 -2.51 16.30
C GLU A 40 -8.15 -3.26 17.64
N ALA A 41 -7.18 -3.06 18.54
CA ALA A 41 -7.28 -3.56 19.91
C ALA A 41 -8.25 -2.67 20.68
N LEU A 42 -9.51 -3.06 20.76
CA LEU A 42 -10.45 -2.44 21.69
C LEU A 42 -9.99 -2.78 23.10
N ASP A 43 -9.45 -1.78 23.80
CA ASP A 43 -9.14 -1.88 25.22
C ASP A 43 -10.35 -2.45 25.95
N SER A 44 -10.08 -3.48 26.76
CA SER A 44 -11.08 -4.25 27.49
C SER A 44 -11.81 -3.37 28.51
N ALA A 45 -12.81 -2.62 28.05
CA ALA A 45 -13.76 -1.92 28.89
C ALA A 45 -15.15 -2.52 28.64
N ILE A 46 -15.42 -3.60 29.38
CA ILE A 46 -16.69 -3.90 30.04
C ILE A 46 -17.94 -3.51 29.20
N ASN A 47 -18.53 -4.46 28.47
CA ASN A 47 -19.96 -4.79 28.56
C ASN A 47 -20.37 -5.90 27.55
N LEU A 48 -21.05 -6.91 28.12
CA LEU A 48 -21.89 -7.94 27.52
C LEU A 48 -22.06 -7.97 25.97
N GLY A 49 -21.55 -9.05 25.35
CA GLY A 49 -22.36 -9.82 24.40
C GLY A 49 -22.00 -9.79 22.92
N ASN A 50 -21.22 -8.84 22.41
CA ASN A 50 -20.76 -8.84 21.00
C ASN A 50 -19.41 -8.12 20.87
N THR A 51 -18.31 -8.84 21.14
CA THR A 51 -16.95 -8.36 20.85
C THR A 51 -16.68 -8.46 19.34
N HIS A 52 -17.28 -7.56 18.56
CA HIS A 52 -16.87 -7.37 17.17
C HIS A 52 -15.51 -6.66 17.17
N GLN A 53 -14.42 -7.43 17.06
CA GLN A 53 -13.11 -6.89 16.75
C GLN A 53 -13.19 -6.15 15.42
N ARG A 54 -12.85 -4.86 15.40
CA ARG A 54 -12.83 -4.07 14.17
C ARG A 54 -11.55 -4.41 13.42
N LEU A 55 -11.67 -5.33 12.47
CA LEU A 55 -10.64 -5.58 11.47
C LEU A 55 -10.76 -4.50 10.39
N THR A 56 -9.68 -4.03 9.82
CA THR A 56 -9.71 -3.22 8.59
C THR A 56 -8.74 -3.85 7.62
N ASP A 57 -9.24 -4.35 6.51
CA ASP A 57 -8.38 -4.84 5.43
C ASP A 57 -7.89 -3.68 4.58
N TYR A 58 -6.64 -3.76 4.17
CA TYR A 58 -5.96 -2.82 3.30
C TYR A 58 -5.42 -3.58 2.09
N THR A 59 -5.74 -3.09 0.89
CA THR A 59 -5.15 -3.55 -0.37
C THR A 59 -4.49 -2.35 -1.02
N SER A 60 -3.18 -2.41 -1.17
CA SER A 60 -2.41 -1.29 -1.70
C SER A 60 -1.56 -1.77 -2.86
N PHE A 61 -1.49 -0.99 -3.92
CA PHE A 61 -0.86 -1.41 -5.18
C PHE A 61 -0.42 -0.21 -6.00
N MET A 62 0.62 -0.39 -6.82
CA MET A 62 0.99 0.61 -7.80
C MET A 62 0.04 0.58 -8.99
N VAL A 63 -0.39 1.76 -9.41
CA VAL A 63 -1.26 1.95 -10.56
C VAL A 63 -0.39 2.15 -11.80
N PRO A 64 -0.60 1.40 -12.89
CA PRO A 64 0.11 1.62 -14.15
C PRO A 64 -0.10 3.05 -14.67
N ASP A 65 0.95 3.64 -15.23
CA ASP A 65 0.94 5.01 -15.75
C ASP A 65 -0.08 5.22 -16.88
N GLU A 66 -0.44 4.17 -17.61
CA GLU A 66 -1.43 4.22 -18.68
C GLU A 66 -2.89 4.23 -18.19
N THR A 67 -3.10 4.07 -16.88
CA THR A 67 -4.44 3.98 -16.29
C THR A 67 -5.17 5.32 -16.36
N PHE A 68 -4.47 6.43 -16.10
CA PHE A 68 -5.05 7.77 -16.14
C PHE A 68 -4.38 8.62 -17.23
N PRO A 69 -5.13 9.46 -17.97
CA PRO A 69 -4.57 10.20 -19.09
C PRO A 69 -3.56 11.29 -18.70
N ASN A 70 -3.69 11.86 -17.48
CA ASN A 70 -2.93 13.05 -17.05
C ASN A 70 -2.13 12.81 -15.77
N ILE A 71 -2.14 11.59 -15.23
CA ILE A 71 -1.56 11.29 -13.91
C ILE A 71 -0.80 9.98 -14.00
N THR A 72 0.46 10.01 -13.59
CA THR A 72 1.37 8.86 -13.58
C THR A 72 1.99 8.69 -12.20
N ASN A 73 2.68 7.58 -11.99
CA ASN A 73 3.46 7.25 -10.81
C ASN A 73 2.60 7.30 -9.54
N CYS A 74 1.52 6.52 -9.55
CA CYS A 74 0.52 6.52 -8.51
C CYS A 74 0.50 5.20 -7.73
N VAL A 75 0.16 5.30 -6.45
CA VAL A 75 -0.16 4.19 -5.56
C VAL A 75 -1.62 4.34 -5.17
N CYS A 76 -2.39 3.28 -5.30
CA CYS A 76 -3.75 3.22 -4.77
C CYS A 76 -3.74 2.44 -3.46
N ILE A 77 -4.50 2.92 -2.49
CA ILE A 77 -4.78 2.21 -1.25
C ILE A 77 -6.30 2.09 -1.14
N ALA A 78 -6.78 0.85 -1.11
CA ALA A 78 -8.17 0.51 -0.85
C ALA A 78 -8.30 -0.11 0.54
N ARG A 79 -9.44 0.12 1.19
CA ARG A 79 -9.79 -0.52 2.46
C ARG A 79 -11.26 -0.91 2.55
N GLY A 80 -11.55 -1.91 3.38
CA GLY A 80 -12.92 -2.30 3.71
C GLY A 80 -13.58 -3.28 2.73
N LEU A 81 -12.80 -4.03 1.95
CA LEU A 81 -13.32 -5.05 1.03
C LEU A 81 -13.94 -6.23 1.78
N ILE A 82 -13.34 -6.66 2.91
CA ILE A 82 -13.82 -7.82 3.66
C ILE A 82 -15.16 -7.52 4.34
N HIS A 83 -15.34 -6.30 4.85
CA HIS A 83 -16.56 -5.88 5.54
C HIS A 83 -17.72 -5.58 4.60
N ASP A 84 -17.44 -5.35 3.33
CA ASP A 84 -18.47 -5.08 2.34
C ASP A 84 -19.35 -6.31 2.10
N LEU A 85 -18.86 -7.54 2.31
CA LEU A 85 -19.68 -8.74 2.05
C LEU A 85 -20.91 -8.87 2.96
N GLU A 86 -20.83 -8.43 4.23
CA GLU A 86 -21.99 -8.40 5.13
C GLU A 86 -22.86 -7.15 4.93
N ASN A 87 -22.23 -6.03 4.56
CA ASN A 87 -22.87 -4.74 4.33
C ASN A 87 -23.57 -4.63 2.95
N LEU A 88 -23.10 -5.38 1.94
CA LEU A 88 -23.67 -5.45 0.59
C LEU A 88 -25.10 -6.01 0.63
N LYS A 89 -25.40 -6.90 1.59
CA LYS A 89 -26.77 -7.37 1.87
C LYS A 89 -27.72 -6.26 2.33
N HIS A 90 -27.16 -5.15 2.83
CA HIS A 90 -27.88 -4.00 3.39
C HIS A 90 -27.73 -2.74 2.52
N GLY A 91 -27.13 -2.84 1.33
CA GLY A 91 -27.02 -1.73 0.37
C GLY A 91 -26.09 -0.58 0.79
N ARG A 92 -25.13 -0.83 1.70
CA ARG A 92 -24.10 0.13 2.08
C ARG A 92 -22.76 -0.29 1.49
N THR A 93 -22.14 0.56 0.67
CA THR A 93 -20.78 0.34 0.15
C THR A 93 -19.78 0.75 1.23
N SER A 94 -18.99 -0.19 1.75
CA SER A 94 -17.92 0.11 2.71
C SER A 94 -16.53 0.20 2.07
N LEU A 95 -16.43 0.01 0.75
CA LEU A 95 -15.16 0.13 0.03
C LEU A 95 -14.78 1.61 -0.08
N GLU A 96 -13.64 1.93 0.48
CA GLU A 96 -13.04 3.24 0.36
C GLU A 96 -11.67 3.15 -0.28
N ALA A 97 -11.27 4.17 -1.02
CA ALA A 97 -9.98 4.20 -1.68
C ALA A 97 -9.37 5.60 -1.67
N VAL A 98 -8.06 5.66 -1.77
CA VAL A 98 -7.30 6.89 -1.99
C VAL A 98 -6.24 6.63 -3.05
N LEU A 99 -5.99 7.65 -3.88
CA LEU A 99 -4.96 7.64 -4.90
C LEU A 99 -3.87 8.63 -4.50
N LEU A 100 -2.65 8.11 -4.35
CA LEU A 100 -1.47 8.85 -3.95
C LEU A 100 -0.53 8.99 -5.14
N ARG A 101 -0.16 10.21 -5.49
CA ARG A 101 0.91 10.47 -6.46
C ARG A 101 2.24 10.54 -5.71
N VAL A 102 3.18 9.70 -6.14
CA VAL A 102 4.55 9.67 -5.60
C VAL A 102 5.24 11.02 -5.86
N PRO A 103 6.13 11.49 -4.96
CA PRO A 103 6.83 12.76 -5.14
C PRO A 103 7.59 12.83 -6.47
N ASP A 104 7.63 14.02 -7.08
CA ASP A 104 8.36 14.23 -8.33
C ASP A 104 9.85 13.91 -8.15
N GLY A 105 10.45 13.30 -9.17
CA GLY A 105 11.85 12.83 -9.10
C GLY A 105 12.04 11.48 -8.43
N TYR A 106 10.96 10.82 -7.95
CA TYR A 106 11.01 9.47 -7.39
C TYR A 106 10.07 8.52 -8.12
N HIS A 107 10.29 7.21 -8.01
CA HIS A 107 9.31 6.18 -8.37
C HIS A 107 9.12 5.21 -7.21
N CYS A 108 7.90 4.70 -7.05
CA CYS A 108 7.62 3.68 -6.05
C CYS A 108 8.19 2.33 -6.49
N VAL A 109 8.83 1.64 -5.55
CA VAL A 109 9.49 0.33 -5.75
C VAL A 109 8.67 -0.77 -5.10
N ASP A 110 8.20 -0.52 -3.88
CA ASP A 110 7.35 -1.43 -3.12
C ASP A 110 6.67 -0.68 -1.96
N LEU A 111 5.67 -1.30 -1.35
CA LEU A 111 4.95 -0.72 -0.23
C LEU A 111 4.31 -1.80 0.66
N SER A 112 4.20 -1.53 1.96
CA SER A 112 3.64 -2.49 2.92
C SER A 112 2.94 -1.80 4.08
N LEU A 113 1.88 -2.44 4.60
CA LEU A 113 1.25 -2.04 5.86
C LEU A 113 2.21 -2.31 7.03
N TYR A 114 2.29 -1.36 7.94
CA TYR A 114 3.05 -1.41 9.19
C TYR A 114 2.08 -1.33 10.39
N LYS A 115 2.52 -0.86 11.56
CA LYS A 115 1.69 -0.77 12.77
C LYS A 115 0.74 0.42 12.69
N GLU A 116 -0.36 0.36 13.44
CA GLU A 116 -1.23 1.54 13.71
C GLU A 116 -1.70 2.26 12.43
N GLU A 117 -2.10 1.51 11.42
CA GLU A 117 -2.55 2.05 10.12
C GLU A 117 -1.48 2.88 9.38
N GLN A 118 -0.20 2.70 9.71
CA GLN A 118 0.92 3.26 8.95
C GLN A 118 1.24 2.39 7.74
N MET A 119 1.66 3.02 6.65
CA MET A 119 2.21 2.34 5.48
C MET A 119 3.62 2.80 5.21
N VAL A 120 4.49 1.87 4.86
CA VAL A 120 5.86 2.16 4.45
C VAL A 120 5.92 2.06 2.93
N LEU A 121 6.33 3.14 2.28
CA LEU A 121 6.62 3.22 0.86
C LEU A 121 8.12 3.21 0.65
N LEU A 122 8.59 2.41 -0.29
CA LEU A 122 9.98 2.33 -0.70
C LEU A 122 10.12 3.02 -2.05
N LEU A 123 10.90 4.10 -2.11
CA LEU A 123 11.02 4.97 -3.28
C LEU A 123 12.46 5.01 -3.78
N ASN A 124 12.64 5.05 -5.10
CA ASN A 124 13.93 5.28 -5.75
C ASN A 124 13.93 6.63 -6.45
N GLU A 125 15.03 7.36 -6.36
CA GLU A 125 15.25 8.57 -7.15
C GLU A 125 15.37 8.21 -8.64
N VAL A 126 14.68 8.96 -9.49
CA VAL A 126 14.73 8.86 -10.95
C VAL A 126 15.96 9.61 -11.43
N THR A 127 17.09 8.91 -11.56
CA THR A 127 18.36 9.50 -12.02
C THR A 127 18.46 9.48 -13.55
N ALA A 128 18.73 10.65 -14.16
CA ALA A 128 18.91 10.77 -15.61
C ALA A 128 20.30 10.31 -16.11
N VAL A 129 21.25 10.06 -15.21
CA VAL A 129 22.65 9.77 -15.52
C VAL A 129 22.99 8.36 -15.05
N SER A 130 23.30 7.47 -16.00
CA SER A 130 23.43 6.01 -15.83
C SER A 130 24.52 5.51 -14.87
N GLU A 131 25.28 6.41 -14.23
CA GLU A 131 26.44 6.05 -13.39
C GLU A 131 26.38 6.55 -11.95
N SER A 132 25.35 7.31 -11.54
CA SER A 132 25.19 7.57 -10.10
C SER A 132 24.71 6.30 -9.40
N SER A 133 25.27 6.02 -8.22
CA SER A 133 24.60 5.14 -7.27
C SER A 133 23.31 5.84 -6.86
N GLY A 134 22.21 5.61 -7.59
CA GLY A 134 20.95 6.31 -7.35
C GLY A 134 20.58 6.27 -5.87
N ASN A 135 19.97 7.34 -5.36
CA ASN A 135 19.49 7.35 -3.99
C ASN A 135 18.10 6.74 -3.93
N ALA A 136 17.73 6.31 -2.73
CA ALA A 136 16.40 5.83 -2.41
C ALA A 136 15.97 6.42 -1.08
N CYS A 137 14.69 6.27 -0.76
CA CYS A 137 14.20 6.58 0.57
C CYS A 137 13.07 5.64 0.97
N MET A 138 12.86 5.52 2.28
CA MET A 138 11.64 4.97 2.84
C MET A 138 10.80 6.11 3.38
N MET A 139 9.53 6.11 3.04
CA MET A 139 8.55 7.07 3.53
C MET A 139 7.50 6.33 4.35
N ILE A 140 7.20 6.80 5.55
CA ILE A 140 6.09 6.30 6.36
C ILE A 140 4.95 7.30 6.28
N ILE A 141 3.77 6.83 5.85
CA ILE A 141 2.55 7.62 5.78
C ILE A 141 1.48 7.07 6.74
N GLN A 142 0.65 7.94 7.28
CA GLN A 142 -0.45 7.56 8.17
C GLN A 142 -1.74 7.35 7.36
N ALA A 143 -2.16 6.09 7.14
CA ALA A 143 -3.35 5.83 6.34
C ALA A 143 -4.64 6.39 6.99
N ALA A 144 -4.71 6.45 8.32
CA ALA A 144 -5.87 7.02 9.02
C ALA A 144 -6.14 8.50 8.68
N GLU A 145 -5.10 9.25 8.28
CA GLU A 145 -5.18 10.68 7.96
C GLU A 145 -5.44 10.94 6.48
N LEU A 146 -5.38 9.91 5.63
CA LEU A 146 -5.62 10.04 4.21
C LEU A 146 -7.12 10.27 3.93
N PRO A 147 -7.47 11.15 2.98
CA PRO A 147 -8.85 11.42 2.61
C PRO A 147 -9.40 10.30 1.72
N PHE A 148 -9.74 9.17 2.35
CA PHE A 148 -10.39 8.05 1.70
C PHE A 148 -11.76 8.46 1.12
N VAL A 149 -11.99 8.12 -0.14
CA VAL A 149 -13.25 8.35 -0.85
C VAL A 149 -14.02 7.04 -0.95
N SER A 150 -15.31 7.06 -0.66
CA SER A 150 -16.17 5.89 -0.86
C SER A 150 -16.33 5.61 -2.35
N ILE A 151 -16.01 4.38 -2.77
CA ILE A 151 -16.09 3.99 -4.18
C ILE A 151 -17.35 3.18 -4.43
N SER A 152 -18.09 3.58 -5.46
CA SER A 152 -19.26 2.83 -5.90
C SER A 152 -18.85 1.50 -6.53
N ARG A 153 -19.43 0.39 -6.08
CA ARG A 153 -19.24 -0.93 -6.69
C ARG A 153 -20.37 -1.24 -7.67
N SER A 154 -20.03 -1.61 -8.89
CA SER A 154 -21.01 -2.10 -9.87
C SER A 154 -21.41 -3.54 -9.53
N SER A 155 -22.70 -3.78 -9.33
CA SER A 155 -23.27 -5.10 -9.05
C SER A 155 -23.20 -6.09 -10.22
N ILE A 156 -22.88 -5.62 -11.43
CA ILE A 156 -22.95 -6.42 -12.66
C ILE A 156 -21.58 -6.97 -13.06
N LEU A 157 -20.51 -6.22 -12.80
CA LEU A 157 -19.15 -6.57 -13.24
C LEU A 157 -18.17 -6.77 -12.06
N ASN A 158 -18.62 -6.51 -10.82
CA ASN A 158 -17.77 -6.35 -9.64
C ASN A 158 -16.59 -5.38 -9.87
N SER A 159 -16.69 -4.53 -10.88
CA SER A 159 -15.73 -3.47 -11.13
C SER A 159 -16.06 -2.29 -10.21
N TRP A 160 -15.01 -1.72 -9.65
CA TRP A 160 -15.03 -0.41 -9.02
C TRP A 160 -14.53 0.66 -10.00
N ASN A 161 -15.00 1.88 -9.81
CA ASN A 161 -14.74 2.97 -10.73
C ASN A 161 -13.48 3.71 -10.29
N LEU A 162 -12.32 3.18 -10.68
CA LEU A 162 -11.03 3.75 -10.31
C LEU A 162 -10.88 5.20 -10.85
N ASP A 163 -11.56 5.53 -11.94
CA ASP A 163 -11.61 6.87 -12.54
C ASP A 163 -12.20 7.92 -11.57
N GLU A 164 -13.05 7.52 -10.61
CA GLU A 164 -13.58 8.43 -9.57
C GLU A 164 -12.47 9.04 -8.70
N LEU A 165 -11.31 8.38 -8.61
CA LEU A 165 -10.18 8.88 -7.82
C LEU A 165 -9.34 9.93 -8.55
N GLN A 166 -9.49 10.09 -9.86
CA GLN A 166 -8.66 11.01 -10.65
C GLN A 166 -8.81 12.46 -10.20
N ASP A 167 -10.00 12.83 -9.70
CA ASP A 167 -10.28 14.18 -9.22
C ASP A 167 -9.84 14.42 -7.77
N SER A 168 -9.47 13.35 -7.04
CA SER A 168 -9.13 13.38 -5.61
C SER A 168 -7.69 12.90 -5.32
N VAL A 169 -6.77 13.08 -6.27
CA VAL A 169 -5.38 12.65 -6.12
C VAL A 169 -4.67 13.45 -5.04
N ILE A 170 -3.97 12.74 -4.16
CA ILE A 170 -3.13 13.34 -3.12
C ILE A 170 -1.68 13.30 -3.56
N HIS A 171 -1.03 14.45 -3.55
CA HIS A 171 0.39 14.57 -3.90
C HIS A 171 1.23 14.38 -2.65
N LEU A 172 1.98 13.29 -2.59
CA LEU A 172 2.92 13.06 -1.50
C LEU A 172 4.07 14.06 -1.60
N GLN A 173 4.51 14.56 -0.44
CA GLN A 173 5.63 15.48 -0.31
C GLN A 173 6.58 14.91 0.74
N LEU A 174 7.87 14.83 0.42
CA LEU A 174 8.89 14.29 1.33
C LEU A 174 8.96 15.09 2.64
N GLU A 175 8.74 16.41 2.59
CA GLU A 175 8.86 17.32 3.73
C GLU A 175 7.78 17.12 4.81
N ASN A 176 6.65 16.51 4.46
CA ASN A 176 5.51 16.37 5.38
C ASN A 176 5.49 15.02 6.11
N GLU A 177 6.30 14.07 5.66
CA GLU A 177 6.23 12.66 6.09
C GLU A 177 7.51 12.24 6.80
N LYS A 178 7.44 11.14 7.56
CA LYS A 178 8.65 10.55 8.14
C LYS A 178 9.43 9.84 7.03
N VAL A 179 10.51 10.46 6.57
CA VAL A 179 11.37 9.97 5.49
C VAL A 179 12.73 9.56 6.03
N ARG A 180 13.27 8.45 5.51
CA ARG A 180 14.63 7.98 5.77
C ARG A 180 15.36 7.76 4.46
N GLU A 181 16.51 8.42 4.30
CA GLU A 181 17.33 8.30 3.10
C GLU A 181 18.12 6.98 3.07
N ILE A 182 18.38 6.50 1.86
CA ILE A 182 19.15 5.30 1.55
C ILE A 182 20.12 5.67 0.43
N SER A 183 21.42 5.60 0.69
CA SER A 183 22.48 6.02 -0.24
C SER A 183 22.64 5.13 -1.49
N HIS A 184 21.71 4.19 -1.71
CA HIS A 184 21.75 3.21 -2.78
C HIS A 184 20.35 2.96 -3.30
N SER A 185 20.24 2.67 -4.60
CA SER A 185 18.99 2.26 -5.20
C SER A 185 18.55 0.93 -4.62
N VAL A 186 17.24 0.80 -4.46
CA VAL A 186 16.58 -0.34 -3.84
C VAL A 186 15.72 -1.09 -4.85
N VAL A 187 15.43 -2.33 -4.53
CA VAL A 187 14.58 -3.22 -5.31
C VAL A 187 13.62 -3.94 -4.37
N ALA A 188 12.46 -4.34 -4.89
CA ALA A 188 11.52 -5.19 -4.19
C ALA A 188 12.16 -6.55 -3.82
N PRO A 189 11.70 -7.23 -2.75
CA PRO A 189 10.58 -6.85 -1.90
C PRO A 189 10.97 -5.97 -0.69
N LEU A 190 10.06 -5.11 -0.25
CA LEU A 190 10.08 -4.48 1.07
C LEU A 190 9.48 -5.46 2.09
N ALA A 191 10.14 -5.62 3.23
CA ALA A 191 9.58 -6.36 4.37
C ALA A 191 9.57 -5.48 5.61
N VAL A 192 8.44 -5.43 6.31
CA VAL A 192 8.29 -4.63 7.54
C VAL A 192 7.78 -5.51 8.68
N SER A 193 8.18 -5.17 9.91
CA SER A 193 7.75 -5.87 11.12
C SER A 193 7.29 -4.89 12.19
N ALA A 194 5.97 -4.75 12.31
CA ALA A 194 5.31 -3.99 13.37
C ALA A 194 5.80 -4.40 14.77
N SER A 195 5.87 -5.71 15.04
CA SER A 195 6.27 -6.25 16.35
C SER A 195 7.72 -5.97 16.74
N ARG A 196 8.58 -5.67 15.76
CA ARG A 196 10.02 -5.47 15.98
C ARG A 196 10.47 -4.05 15.68
N GLY A 197 9.60 -3.20 15.15
CA GLY A 197 9.95 -1.83 14.80
C GLY A 197 10.91 -1.71 13.62
N VAL A 198 10.97 -2.68 12.69
CA VAL A 198 12.01 -2.72 11.65
C VAL A 198 11.47 -2.86 10.23
N ALA A 199 12.24 -2.36 9.28
CA ALA A 199 12.11 -2.63 7.85
C ALA A 199 13.39 -3.32 7.32
N CYS A 200 13.22 -4.21 6.36
CA CYS A 200 14.29 -4.81 5.58
C CYS A 200 14.07 -4.45 4.12
N VAL A 201 15.10 -3.88 3.49
CA VAL A 201 15.11 -3.47 2.08
C VAL A 201 16.26 -4.14 1.35
N PHE A 202 16.10 -4.37 0.05
CA PHE A 202 17.18 -4.90 -0.78
C PHE A 202 17.77 -3.78 -1.63
N ALA A 203 19.07 -3.52 -1.49
CA ALA A 203 19.79 -2.69 -2.43
C ALA A 203 19.89 -3.41 -3.78
N ALA A 204 19.94 -2.68 -4.89
CA ALA A 204 20.07 -3.24 -6.25
C ALA A 204 21.28 -4.17 -6.42
N ARG A 205 22.32 -4.01 -5.57
CA ARG A 205 23.49 -4.91 -5.47
C ARG A 205 23.22 -6.21 -4.69
N LYS A 206 21.95 -6.58 -4.47
CA LYS A 206 21.48 -7.76 -3.72
C LYS A 206 21.99 -7.85 -2.28
N ARG A 207 22.14 -6.69 -1.61
CA ARG A 207 22.44 -6.63 -0.18
C ARG A 207 21.15 -6.28 0.56
N ALA A 208 20.87 -7.02 1.64
CA ALA A 208 19.79 -6.68 2.55
C ALA A 208 20.28 -5.61 3.54
N LEU A 209 19.50 -4.56 3.72
CA LEU A 209 19.71 -3.50 4.70
C LEU A 209 18.54 -3.54 5.68
N VAL A 210 18.82 -3.46 6.98
CA VAL A 210 17.79 -3.47 8.03
C VAL A 210 17.81 -2.13 8.74
N TYR A 211 16.62 -1.55 8.86
CA TYR A 211 16.39 -0.24 9.45
C TYR A 211 15.45 -0.36 10.64
N ILE A 212 15.73 0.40 11.70
CA ILE A 212 14.82 0.58 12.83
C ILE A 212 13.96 1.80 12.50
N LEU A 213 12.64 1.63 12.45
CA LEU A 213 11.69 2.66 12.01
C LEU A 213 11.31 3.64 13.14
N GLU A 214 11.55 3.26 14.39
CA GLU A 214 11.23 4.05 15.57
C GLU A 214 12.34 5.03 15.97
N GLU A 215 13.58 4.76 15.55
CA GLU A 215 14.71 5.64 15.80
C GLU A 215 14.75 6.75 14.75
N ASP A 216 14.87 7.99 15.21
CA ASP A 216 15.22 9.11 14.35
C ASP A 216 16.73 9.06 14.09
N GLU A 217 17.18 9.40 12.88
CA GLU A 217 18.62 9.41 12.60
C GLU A 217 19.26 10.53 13.41
N ASP A 218 20.06 10.16 14.40
CA ASP A 218 20.94 11.10 15.08
C ASP A 218 21.78 11.80 14.01
N GLU A 219 21.63 13.12 13.88
CA GLU A 219 22.53 13.93 13.06
C GLU A 219 23.95 13.71 13.58
N VAL A 220 24.74 12.90 12.87
CA VAL A 220 26.18 12.89 13.04
C VAL A 220 26.66 14.22 12.49
N THR A 221 26.61 15.24 13.34
CA THR A 221 27.31 16.50 13.12
C THR A 221 28.79 16.17 13.14
N ASP A 222 29.36 15.92 11.97
CA ASP A 222 30.81 15.89 11.76
C ASP A 222 31.36 17.28 12.13
N SER A 223 31.63 17.43 13.42
CA SER A 223 32.31 18.58 14.01
C SER A 223 33.71 18.14 14.40
N GLU A 224 34.62 18.04 13.43
CA GLU A 224 36.06 18.16 13.64
C GLU A 224 36.69 19.13 12.64
#